data_AF-A0A933C5R5-F1
#
_entry.id   AF-A0A933C5R5-F1
#
_cell.length_a   1.000
_cell.length_b   1.000
_cell.length_c   1.000
_cell.angle_alpha   90.00
_cell.angle_beta   90.00
_cell.angle_gamma   90.00
#
_symmetry.space_group_name_H-M   'P 1'
#
loop_
_entity.id
_entity.type
_entity.pdbx_description
1 polymer ?
#
loop_
_entity_poly.entity_id
_entity_poly.type
_entity_poly.pdbx_seq_one_letter_code
_entity_poly.pdbx_strand_id
1 'polypeptide(L)' 'MFFALAAAALTVVAGLLLRRRLQTMRAARLSDDLIRQIEERGSIEVDEPLDLDAIRAEEEQFWGETWDEPEEE' A
#
# COMPACT_ATOMS: atom_id res chain seq x y z
N MET A 1 24.09 -10.53 25.57
CA MET A 1 23.21 -9.45 26.08
C MET A 1 22.93 -8.38 25.03
N PHE A 2 23.94 -7.78 24.39
CA PHE A 2 23.76 -6.78 23.32
C PHE A 2 22.94 -7.26 22.11
N PHE A 3 23.14 -8.51 21.66
CA PHE A 3 22.40 -9.07 20.52
C PHE A 3 20.89 -9.17 20.78
N ALA A 4 20.48 -9.56 21.99
CA ALA A 4 19.07 -9.63 22.38
C ALA A 4 18.42 -8.24 22.45
N LEU A 5 19.18 -7.23 22.90
CA LEU A 5 18.75 -5.84 22.93
C LEU A 5 18.59 -5.26 21.52
N ALA A 6 19.53 -5.57 20.61
CA ALA A 6 19.45 -5.16 19.21
C ALA A 6 18.26 -5.83 18.49
N ALA A 7 18.05 -7.13 18.73
CA ALA A 7 16.89 -7.85 18.20
C ALA A 7 15.57 -7.29 18.72
N ALA A 8 15.48 -6.97 20.03
CA ALA A 8 14.30 -6.34 20.62
C ALA A 8 14.05 -4.92 20.04
N ALA A 9 15.10 -4.15 19.79
CA ALA A 9 14.96 -2.84 19.14
C ALA A 9 14.44 -2.98 17.70
N LEU A 10 14.97 -3.96 16.94
CA LEU A 10 14.53 -4.23 15.57
C LEU A 10 13.05 -4.64 15.50
N THR A 11 12.57 -5.49 16.40
CA THR A 11 11.16 -5.91 16.40
C THR A 11 10.22 -4.77 16.75
N VAL A 12 10.61 -3.88 17.67
CA VAL A 12 9.84 -2.67 18.01
C VAL A 12 9.77 -1.71 16.83
N VAL A 13 10.88 -1.47 16.15
CA VAL A 13 10.93 -0.61 14.95
C VAL A 13 10.11 -1.21 13.81
N ALA A 14 10.26 -2.50 13.54
CA ALA A 14 9.48 -3.20 12.52
C ALA A 14 7.97 -3.14 12.82
N GLY A 15 7.57 -3.33 14.08
CA GLY A 15 6.18 -3.20 14.51
C GLY A 15 5.63 -1.78 14.34
N LEU A 16 6.43 -0.75 14.63
CA LEU A 16 6.08 0.65 14.41
C LEU A 16 5.90 0.98 12.92
N LEU A 17 6.81 0.50 12.06
CA LEU A 17 6.72 0.68 10.61
C LEU A 17 5.49 -0.03 10.04
N LEU A 18 5.25 -1.27 10.45
CA LEU A 18 4.07 -2.04 10.03
C LEU A 18 2.77 -1.37 10.48
N ARG A 19 2.71 -0.89 11.73
CA ARG A 19 1.54 -0.20 12.27
C ARG A 19 1.25 1.10 11.51
N ARG A 20 2.28 1.86 11.16
CA ARG A 20 2.16 3.06 10.33
C ARG A 20 1.63 2.72 8.93
N ARG A 21 2.21 1.71 8.27
CA ARG A 21 1.75 1.24 6.95
C ARG A 21 0.29 0.79 6.98
N LEU A 22 -0.11 0.04 8.01
CA LEU A 22 -1.49 -0.39 8.20
C LEU A 22 -2.45 0.78 8.48
N GLN A 23 -2.03 1.84 9.18
CA GLN A 23 -2.84 3.04 9.37
C GLN A 23 -3.05 3.81 8.06
N THR A 24 -2.00 3.92 7.24
CA THR A 24 -2.11 4.50 5.88
C THR A 24 -3.01 3.67 4.97
N MET A 25 -2.90 2.33 5.01
CA MET A 25 -3.80 1.44 4.27
C MET A 25 -5.25 1.51 4.78
N ARG A 26 -5.47 1.70 6.09
CA ARG A 26 -6.81 1.89 6.66
C ARG A 26 -7.42 3.23 6.28
N ALA A 27 -6.61 4.24 5.95
CA ALA A 27 -7.05 5.52 5.41
C ALA A 27 -7.52 5.40 3.95
N ALA A 28 -6.98 4.45 3.18
CA ALA A 28 -7.45 4.12 1.84
C ALA A 28 -8.72 3.23 1.86
N ARG A 29 -9.74 3.61 2.64
CA ARG A 29 -11.07 2.99 2.54
C ARG A 29 -11.77 3.57 1.31
N LEU A 30 -11.70 2.85 0.19
CA LEU A 30 -12.66 3.01 -0.91
C LEU A 30 -14.06 2.73 -0.34
N SER A 31 -14.87 3.77 -0.20
CA SER A 31 -16.29 3.64 0.12
C SER A 31 -17.08 3.41 -1.17
N ASP A 32 -18.27 2.82 -1.05
CA ASP A 32 -19.19 2.65 -2.19
C ASP A 32 -19.52 4.00 -2.87
N ASP A 33 -19.53 5.08 -2.10
CA ASP A 33 -19.70 6.44 -2.63
C ASP A 33 -18.52 6.92 -3.47
N LEU A 34 -17.29 6.53 -3.12
CA LEU A 34 -16.11 6.82 -3.93
C LEU A 34 -16.09 5.95 -5.19
N ILE A 35 -16.45 4.66 -5.06
CA ILE A 35 -16.55 3.74 -6.21
C ILE A 35 -17.56 4.28 -7.23
N ARG A 36 -18.76 4.65 -6.77
CA ARG A 36 -19.79 5.23 -7.64
C ARG A 36 -19.32 6.51 -8.34
N GLN A 37 -18.56 7.37 -7.64
CA GLN A 37 -17.99 8.56 -8.27
C GLN A 37 -16.98 8.22 -9.36
N ILE A 38 -16.15 7.19 -9.16
CA ILE A 38 -15.23 6.70 -10.19
C ILE A 38 -16.02 6.15 -11.38
N GLU A 39 -17.07 5.36 -11.16
CA GLU A 39 -17.92 4.82 -12.23
C GLU A 39 -18.60 5.92 -13.04
N GLU A 40 -19.13 6.95 -12.38
CA GLU A 40 -19.88 8.02 -13.03
C GLU A 40 -18.98 9.06 -13.71
N ARG A 41 -17.83 9.41 -13.11
CA ARG A 41 -16.99 10.53 -13.54
C ARG A 41 -15.65 10.10 -14.14
N GLY A 42 -15.25 8.85 -13.93
CA GLY A 42 -13.93 8.33 -14.28
C GLY A 42 -12.80 8.83 -13.36
N SER A 43 -13.11 9.59 -12.31
CA SER A 43 -12.11 10.20 -11.43
C SER A 43 -12.70 10.62 -10.08
N ILE A 44 -11.86 10.69 -9.06
CA ILE A 44 -12.17 11.27 -7.74
C ILE A 44 -11.13 12.34 -7.40
N GLU A 45 -11.56 13.32 -6.61
CA GLU A 45 -10.64 14.27 -5.97
C GLU A 45 -10.14 13.66 -4.67
N VAL A 46 -8.85 13.83 -4.41
CA VAL A 46 -8.19 13.40 -3.17
C VAL A 46 -7.71 14.63 -2.43
N ASP A 47 -7.87 14.62 -1.10
CA ASP A 47 -7.52 15.77 -0.25
C ASP A 47 -6.00 15.97 -0.15
N GLU A 48 -5.22 14.89 -0.30
CA GLU A 48 -3.76 14.93 -0.34
C GLU A 48 -3.19 14.66 -1.74
N PRO A 49 -2.11 15.36 -2.14
CA PRO A 49 -1.42 15.07 -3.40
C PRO A 49 -0.87 13.63 -3.43
N LEU A 50 -1.10 12.91 -4.52
CA LEU A 50 -0.52 11.59 -4.73
C LEU A 50 1.00 11.67 -4.93
N ASP A 51 1.72 10.73 -4.34
CA ASP A 51 3.16 10.55 -4.56
C ASP A 51 3.39 9.76 -5.86
N LEU A 52 3.58 10.48 -6.96
CA LEU A 52 3.74 9.89 -8.30
C LEU A 52 5.03 9.06 -8.45
N ASP A 53 6.08 9.41 -7.70
CA ASP A 53 7.35 8.69 -7.75
C ASP A 53 7.23 7.34 -7.03
N ALA A 54 6.55 7.33 -5.89
CA ALA A 54 6.23 6.08 -5.18
C ALA A 54 5.34 5.16 -6.02
N ILE A 55 4.32 5.71 -6.70
CA ILE A 55 3.44 4.94 -7.59
C ILE A 55 4.24 4.29 -8.72
N ARG A 56 5.09 5.06 -9.41
CA ARG A 56 5.90 4.53 -10.51
C ARG A 56 6.84 3.41 -10.06
N ALA A 57 7.48 3.58 -8.90
CA ALA A 57 8.38 2.56 -8.37
C ALA A 57 7.65 1.25 -8.02
N GLU A 58 6.42 1.34 -7.53
CA GLU A 58 5.60 0.15 -7.26
C GLU A 58 5.10 -0.50 -8.56
N GLU A 59 4.69 0.29 -9.55
CA GLU A 59 4.29 -0.23 -10.87
C GLU A 59 5.44 -0.96 -11.57
N GLU A 60 6.65 -0.42 -11.54
CA GLU A 60 7.83 -1.08 -12.11
C GLU A 60 8.12 -2.42 -11.43
N GLN A 61 7.92 -2.51 -10.11
CA GLN A 61 8.05 -3.77 -9.37
C GLN A 61 6.94 -4.76 -9.79
N PHE A 62 5.68 -4.33 -9.74
CA PHE A 62 4.52 -5.15 -10.05
C PHE A 62 4.58 -5.71 -11.48
N TRP A 63 4.85 -4.87 -12.47
CA TRP A 63 4.93 -5.28 -13.87
C TRP A 63 6.23 -6.01 -14.23
N GLY A 64 7.26 -5.89 -13.38
CA GLY A 64 8.51 -6.64 -13.51
C GLY A 64 8.42 -8.08 -12.99
N GLU A 65 7.39 -8.41 -12.21
CA GLU A 65 7.17 -9.76 -11.69
C GLU A 65 6.64 -10.73 -12.75
N THR A 66 6.92 -12.03 -12.56
CA THR A 66 6.33 -13.09 -13.39
C THR A 66 5.00 -13.49 -12.78
N TRP A 67 3.95 -13.43 -13.59
CA TRP A 67 2.59 -13.76 -13.20
C TRP A 67 2.22 -15.14 -13.73
N ASP A 68 1.58 -15.95 -12.89
CA ASP A 68 1.03 -17.24 -13.31
C ASP A 68 -0.07 -17.03 -14.36
N GLU A 69 -0.20 -17.99 -15.29
CA GLU A 69 -1.30 -17.95 -16.26
C GLU A 69 -2.65 -18.11 -15.52
N PRO A 70 -3.68 -17.35 -15.91
CA PRO A 70 -5.00 -17.50 -15.33
C PRO A 70 -5.55 -18.90 -15.59
N GLU A 71 -6.19 -19.50 -14.59
CA GLU A 71 -6.87 -20.79 -14.74
C GLU A 71 -8.03 -20.66 -15.75
N GLU A 72 -8.06 -21.52 -16.77
CA GLU A 72 -9.20 -21.62 -17.70
C GLU A 72 -10.36 -22.34 -16.99
N GLU A 73 -11.46 -21.63 -16.72
CA GLU A 73 -12.74 -22.20 -16.24
C GLU A 73 -13.57 -22.84 -17.37
#